data_AF-A0A851GRK6-F1
#
_entry.id   AF-A0A851GRK6-F1
#
_cell.length_a   1.000
_cell.length_b   1.000
_cell.length_c   1.000
_cell.angle_alpha   90.00
_cell.angle_beta   90.00
_cell.angle_gamma   90.00
#
_symmetry.space_group_name_H-M   'P 1'
#
loop_
_entity.id
_entity.type
_entity.pdbx_description
1 polymer ?
#
loop_
_entity_poly.entity_id
_entity_poly.type
_entity_poly.pdbx_seq_one_letter_code
_entity_poly.pdbx_strand_id
1 'polypeptide(L)'
;MIDTCEKILDREIKSGRSSLDDESKRVFHLYRFLSYYENGGISGLLYNLSPAWNDLSELASITADLNHLALSKAVEGVHRLVSRGPEEYKGTWEGWINLTDPNGDLDKYDSQIFDLYEVLWHDLERLTS
;
A
#
# COMPACT_ATOMS: atom_id res chain seq x y z
N MET A 1 -19.78 -1.64 0.23
CA MET A 1 -18.32 -1.75 0.30
C MET A 1 -17.77 -2.99 -0.43
N ILE A 2 -17.81 -4.20 0.16
CA ILE A 2 -17.10 -5.39 -0.37
C ILE A 2 -17.41 -5.66 -1.85
N ASP A 3 -18.69 -5.72 -2.25
CA ASP A 3 -19.09 -5.93 -3.65
C ASP A 3 -18.52 -4.87 -4.61
N THR A 4 -18.42 -3.61 -4.16
CA THR A 4 -17.86 -2.50 -4.96
C THR A 4 -16.37 -2.69 -5.13
N CYS A 5 -15.65 -3.00 -4.05
CA CYS A 5 -14.22 -3.28 -4.07
C CYS A 5 -13.89 -4.49 -4.96
N GLU A 6 -14.63 -5.59 -4.84
CA GLU A 6 -14.43 -6.80 -5.64
C GLU A 6 -14.66 -6.53 -7.13
N LYS A 7 -15.71 -5.77 -7.50
CA LYS A 7 -15.95 -5.38 -8.89
C LYS A 7 -14.81 -4.55 -9.48
N ILE A 8 -14.23 -3.66 -8.69
CA ILE A 8 -13.09 -2.83 -9.11
C ILE A 8 -11.83 -3.68 -9.28
N LEU A 9 -11.54 -4.61 -8.34
CA LEU A 9 -10.46 -5.58 -8.48
C LEU A 9 -10.62 -6.45 -9.73
N ASP A 10 -11.83 -6.98 -9.95
CA ASP A 10 -12.15 -7.80 -11.11
C ASP A 10 -11.91 -7.06 -12.43
N ARG A 11 -12.31 -5.79 -12.49
CA ARG A 11 -12.10 -4.94 -13.66
C ARG A 11 -10.62 -4.68 -13.91
N GLU A 12 -9.86 -4.44 -12.84
CA GLU A 12 -8.41 -4.27 -12.93
C GLU A 12 -7.72 -5.53 -13.45
N ILE A 13 -8.07 -6.70 -12.94
CA ILE A 13 -7.51 -7.98 -13.37
C ILE A 13 -7.85 -8.26 -14.85
N LYS A 14 -9.08 -7.96 -15.27
CA LYS A 14 -9.57 -8.26 -16.64
C LYS A 14 -9.11 -7.26 -17.68
N SER A 15 -8.93 -5.99 -17.32
CA SER A 15 -8.77 -4.89 -18.29
C SER A 15 -7.65 -3.90 -17.94
N GLY A 16 -6.93 -4.12 -16.85
CA GLY A 16 -5.81 -3.31 -16.38
C GLY A 16 -6.21 -2.02 -15.68
N ARG A 17 -5.25 -1.47 -14.93
CA ARG A 17 -5.33 -0.20 -14.18
C ARG A 17 -5.90 0.97 -14.97
N SER A 18 -5.51 1.11 -16.22
CA SER A 18 -5.90 2.24 -17.09
C SER A 18 -7.40 2.26 -17.41
N SER A 19 -8.09 1.14 -17.21
CA SER A 19 -9.54 1.04 -17.40
C SER A 19 -10.34 1.63 -16.24
N LEU A 20 -9.72 1.91 -15.09
CA LEU A 20 -10.37 2.49 -13.92
C LEU A 20 -10.42 4.02 -14.01
N ASP A 21 -11.54 4.62 -13.60
CA ASP A 21 -11.59 6.06 -13.33
C ASP A 21 -10.83 6.40 -12.03
N ASP A 22 -10.62 7.70 -11.77
CA ASP A 22 -9.75 8.13 -10.68
C ASP A 22 -10.31 7.76 -9.30
N GLU A 23 -11.63 7.74 -9.14
CA GLU A 23 -12.26 7.27 -7.90
C GLU A 23 -12.09 5.76 -7.70
N SER A 24 -12.31 4.97 -8.77
CA SER A 24 -12.09 3.53 -8.75
C SER A 24 -10.63 3.17 -8.49
N LYS A 25 -9.66 3.97 -8.98
CA LYS A 25 -8.24 3.80 -8.66
C LYS A 25 -7.97 4.03 -7.18
N ARG A 26 -8.56 5.08 -6.59
CA ARG A 26 -8.44 5.36 -5.14
C ARG A 26 -8.95 4.19 -4.32
N VAL A 27 -10.17 3.72 -4.61
CA VAL A 27 -10.78 2.55 -3.96
C VAL A 27 -9.90 1.32 -4.11
N PHE A 28 -9.38 1.08 -5.32
CA PHE A 28 -8.47 -0.04 -5.55
C PHE A 28 -7.24 0.01 -4.64
N HIS A 29 -6.52 1.14 -4.63
CA HIS A 29 -5.24 1.22 -3.92
C HIS A 29 -5.43 1.12 -2.41
N LEU A 30 -6.48 1.76 -1.87
CA LEU A 30 -6.85 1.64 -0.47
C LEU A 30 -7.23 0.20 -0.12
N TYR A 31 -8.13 -0.42 -0.89
CA TYR A 31 -8.58 -1.78 -0.58
C TYR A 31 -7.44 -2.79 -0.65
N ARG A 32 -6.62 -2.74 -1.70
CA ARG A 32 -5.45 -3.62 -1.85
C ARG A 32 -4.47 -3.46 -0.70
N PHE A 33 -4.15 -2.21 -0.32
CA PHE A 33 -3.31 -1.92 0.82
C PHE A 33 -3.87 -2.51 2.12
N LEU A 34 -5.15 -2.22 2.41
CA LEU A 34 -5.81 -2.65 3.64
C LEU A 34 -5.84 -4.18 3.76
N SER A 35 -6.18 -4.89 2.69
CA SER A 35 -6.19 -6.36 2.68
C SER A 35 -4.80 -6.97 2.83
N TYR A 36 -3.77 -6.39 2.22
CA TYR A 36 -2.41 -6.93 2.36
C TYR A 36 -1.81 -6.63 3.73
N TYR A 37 -2.08 -5.45 4.26
CA TYR A 37 -1.63 -5.07 5.60
C TYR A 37 -2.37 -5.85 6.69
N GLU A 38 -3.65 -6.18 6.52
CA GLU A 38 -4.37 -7.10 7.42
C GLU A 38 -3.67 -8.47 7.50
N ASN A 39 -3.08 -8.91 6.39
CA ASN A 39 -2.39 -10.20 6.27
C ASN A 39 -0.93 -10.15 6.77
N GLY A 40 -0.68 -9.55 7.94
CA GLY A 40 0.62 -9.58 8.61
C GLY A 40 1.36 -8.24 8.67
N GLY A 41 0.64 -7.12 8.77
CA GLY A 41 1.19 -5.78 8.93
C GLY A 41 2.05 -5.35 7.73
N ILE A 42 3.09 -4.55 7.99
CA ILE A 42 4.00 -4.09 6.93
C ILE A 42 4.67 -5.24 6.18
N SER A 43 4.97 -6.36 6.84
CA SER A 43 5.58 -7.52 6.19
C SER A 43 4.60 -8.18 5.20
N GLY A 44 3.35 -8.34 5.61
CA GLY A 44 2.27 -8.82 4.75
C GLY A 44 2.05 -7.91 3.54
N LEU A 45 2.01 -6.60 3.77
CA LEU A 45 1.90 -5.59 2.72
C LEU A 45 3.02 -5.73 1.69
N LEU A 46 4.27 -5.67 2.14
CA LEU A 46 5.42 -5.64 1.26
C LEU A 46 5.59 -6.94 0.46
N TYR A 47 5.32 -8.09 1.10
CA TYR A 47 5.37 -9.40 0.43
C TYR A 47 4.35 -9.49 -0.72
N ASN A 48 3.10 -9.09 -0.47
CA ASN A 48 2.03 -9.19 -1.47
C ASN A 48 2.08 -8.09 -2.54
N LEU A 49 2.76 -6.97 -2.25
CA LEU A 49 2.91 -5.88 -3.20
C LEU A 49 4.05 -6.12 -4.19
N SER A 50 5.12 -6.81 -3.77
CA SER A 50 6.31 -7.02 -4.58
C SER A 50 6.01 -7.61 -5.98
N PRO A 51 6.59 -7.08 -7.07
CA PRO A 51 7.53 -5.96 -7.15
C PRO A 51 6.86 -4.60 -7.44
N ALA A 52 5.55 -4.46 -7.25
CA ALA A 52 4.76 -3.28 -7.61
C ALA A 52 4.94 -2.10 -6.62
N TRP A 53 6.19 -1.68 -6.35
CA TRP A 53 6.50 -0.66 -5.34
C TRP A 53 5.89 0.71 -5.62
N ASN A 54 5.62 1.03 -6.90
CA ASN A 54 4.96 2.28 -7.29
C ASN A 54 3.56 2.43 -6.67
N ASP A 55 2.89 1.33 -6.32
CA ASP A 55 1.60 1.38 -5.63
C ASP A 55 1.71 2.03 -4.24
N LEU A 56 2.88 2.00 -3.58
CA LEU A 56 3.10 2.74 -2.34
C LEU A 56 3.14 4.25 -2.60
N SER A 57 3.70 4.69 -3.72
CA SER A 57 3.71 6.11 -4.11
C SER A 57 2.31 6.63 -4.40
N GLU A 58 1.49 5.82 -5.09
CA GLU A 58 0.08 6.12 -5.34
C GLU A 58 -0.70 6.20 -4.03
N LEU A 59 -0.51 5.22 -3.14
CA LEU A 59 -1.14 5.22 -1.82
C LEU A 59 -0.74 6.43 -0.97
N ALA A 60 0.53 6.83 -0.99
CA ALA A 60 0.98 8.03 -0.30
C ALA A 60 0.27 9.29 -0.80
N SER A 61 0.04 9.39 -2.11
CA SER A 61 -0.68 10.52 -2.72
C SER A 61 -2.16 10.50 -2.34
N ILE A 62 -2.81 9.33 -2.39
CA ILE A 62 -4.22 9.15 -2.01
C ILE A 62 -4.44 9.51 -0.53
N THR A 63 -3.56 9.05 0.35
CA THR A 63 -3.66 9.34 1.79
C THR A 63 -3.41 10.81 2.09
N ALA A 64 -2.58 11.50 1.32
CA ALA A 64 -2.46 12.96 1.40
C ALA A 64 -3.76 13.67 0.98
N ASP A 65 -4.37 13.25 -0.13
CA ASP A 65 -5.66 13.79 -0.62
C ASP A 65 -6.80 13.62 0.40
N LEU A 66 -6.74 12.55 1.20
CA LEU A 66 -7.67 12.29 2.31
C LEU A 66 -7.34 13.05 3.61
N ASN A 67 -6.35 13.94 3.58
CA ASN A 67 -5.82 14.71 4.72
C ASN A 67 -5.09 13.86 5.78
N HIS A 68 -4.63 12.66 5.45
CA HIS A 68 -3.82 11.81 6.33
C HIS A 68 -2.32 12.02 6.09
N LEU A 69 -1.84 13.24 6.35
CA LEU A 69 -0.45 13.63 6.06
C LEU A 69 0.60 12.80 6.80
N ALA A 70 0.29 12.30 8.00
CA ALA A 70 1.19 11.44 8.76
C ALA A 70 1.35 10.08 8.08
N LEU A 71 0.24 9.47 7.68
CA LEU A 71 0.24 8.21 6.93
C LEU A 71 0.93 8.34 5.58
N SER A 72 0.62 9.40 4.83
CA SER A 72 1.25 9.69 3.55
C SER A 72 2.78 9.70 3.69
N LYS A 73 3.31 10.41 4.69
CA LYS A 73 4.76 10.44 4.97
C LYS A 73 5.32 9.08 5.39
N ALA A 74 4.58 8.29 6.16
CA ALA A 74 4.99 6.95 6.57
C ALA A 74 5.09 6.03 5.34
N VAL A 75 4.04 5.99 4.51
CA VAL A 75 4.00 5.20 3.27
C VAL A 75 5.07 5.64 2.27
N GLU A 76 5.31 6.94 2.10
CA GLU A 76 6.45 7.43 1.30
C GLU A 76 7.80 6.98 1.89
N GLY A 77 7.92 6.94 3.21
CA GLY A 77 9.09 6.43 3.91
C GLY A 77 9.36 4.97 3.55
N VAL A 78 8.33 4.13 3.62
CA VAL A 78 8.37 2.74 3.18
C VAL A 78 8.76 2.65 1.71
N HIS A 79 8.09 3.39 0.82
CA HIS A 79 8.41 3.43 -0.61
C HIS A 79 9.88 3.77 -0.86
N ARG A 80 10.42 4.78 -0.18
CA ARG A 80 11.84 5.18 -0.30
C ARG A 80 12.81 4.12 0.20
N LEU A 81 12.44 3.30 1.19
CA LEU A 81 13.28 2.20 1.65
C LEU A 81 13.30 1.10 0.59
N VAL A 82 12.12 0.60 0.22
CA VAL A 82 11.99 -0.54 -0.69
C VAL A 82 12.58 -0.27 -2.08
N SER A 83 12.44 0.96 -2.56
CA SER A 83 12.98 1.37 -3.87
C SER A 83 14.50 1.55 -3.89
N ARG A 84 15.21 1.41 -2.76
CA ARG A 84 16.69 1.30 -2.74
C ARG A 84 17.18 -0.08 -3.15
N GLY A 85 16.31 -1.09 -3.06
CA GLY A 85 16.66 -2.45 -3.40
C GLY A 85 16.95 -2.59 -4.90
N PRO A 86 17.81 -3.53 -5.30
CA PRO A 86 17.99 -3.82 -6.72
C PRO A 86 16.69 -4.37 -7.31
N GLU A 87 16.39 -4.00 -8.55
CA GLU A 87 15.19 -4.47 -9.28
C GLU A 87 15.10 -6.01 -9.33
N GLU A 88 16.25 -6.68 -9.45
CA GLU A 88 16.37 -8.14 -9.43
C GLU A 88 17.24 -8.61 -8.25
N TYR A 89 16.65 -8.72 -7.07
CA TYR A 89 17.30 -9.34 -5.92
C TYR A 89 17.07 -10.85 -5.88
N LYS A 90 18.14 -11.66 -5.90
CA LYS A 90 18.08 -13.14 -5.88
C LYS A 90 18.30 -13.76 -4.50
N GLY A 91 18.31 -12.95 -3.43
CA GLY A 91 18.46 -13.42 -2.04
C GLY A 91 17.12 -13.66 -1.34
N THR A 92 17.15 -13.81 -0.01
CA THR A 92 15.93 -13.98 0.80
C THR A 92 15.24 -12.65 1.06
N TRP A 93 13.96 -12.69 1.44
CA TRP A 93 13.21 -11.50 1.84
C TRP A 93 13.91 -10.73 2.96
N GLU A 94 14.39 -11.42 3.99
CA GLU A 94 15.12 -10.82 5.11
C GLU A 94 16.44 -10.20 4.65
N GLY A 95 17.13 -10.82 3.69
CA GLY A 95 18.34 -10.28 3.09
C GLY A 95 18.09 -8.98 2.33
N TRP A 96 16.93 -8.86 1.68
CA TRP A 96 16.52 -7.64 1.00
C TRP A 96 16.15 -6.54 2.00
N ILE A 97 15.39 -6.85 3.05
CA ILE A 97 15.03 -5.89 4.11
C ILE A 97 16.28 -5.35 4.80
N ASN A 98 17.23 -6.21 5.17
CA ASN A 98 18.50 -5.78 5.77
C ASN A 98 19.33 -4.88 4.83
N LEU A 99 19.17 -5.05 3.52
CA LEU A 99 19.86 -4.23 2.53
C LEU A 99 19.21 -2.85 2.38
N THR A 100 17.88 -2.79 2.34
CA THR A 100 17.11 -1.57 2.07
C THR A 100 16.84 -0.73 3.31
N ASP A 101 16.75 -1.38 4.47
CA ASP A 101 16.48 -0.81 5.78
C ASP A 101 17.48 -1.27 6.86
N PRO A 102 18.77 -0.88 6.76
CA PRO A 102 19.79 -1.32 7.71
C PRO A 102 19.60 -0.76 9.13
N ASN A 103 18.76 0.26 9.30
CA ASN A 103 18.52 0.92 10.59
C ASN A 103 17.23 0.46 11.28
N GLY A 104 16.40 -0.37 10.63
CA GLY A 104 15.11 -0.79 11.16
C GLY A 104 14.06 0.34 11.19
N ASP A 105 14.10 1.26 10.23
CA ASP A 105 13.12 2.34 10.11
C ASP A 105 11.71 1.80 9.73
N LEU A 106 11.60 0.59 9.16
CA LEU A 106 10.32 -0.05 8.82
C LEU A 106 9.41 -0.24 10.03
N ASP A 107 9.93 -0.65 11.19
CA ASP A 107 9.12 -0.86 12.40
C ASP A 107 8.46 0.44 12.87
N LYS A 108 9.17 1.56 12.69
CA LYS A 108 8.63 2.89 12.99
C LYS A 108 7.51 3.26 12.03
N TYR A 109 7.67 2.99 10.73
CA TYR A 109 6.62 3.26 9.75
C TYR A 109 5.41 2.34 9.95
N ASP A 110 5.64 1.06 10.28
CA ASP A 110 4.58 0.10 10.58
C ASP A 110 3.69 0.60 11.73
N SER A 111 4.30 1.06 12.82
CA SER A 111 3.56 1.63 13.95
C SER A 111 2.70 2.84 13.54
N GLN A 112 3.25 3.75 12.72
CA GLN A 112 2.53 4.92 12.22
C GLN A 112 1.39 4.57 11.26
N ILE A 113 1.56 3.50 10.49
CA ILE A 113 0.54 2.99 9.58
C ILE A 113 -0.58 2.32 10.38
N PHE A 114 -0.23 1.50 11.38
CA PHE A 114 -1.18 0.81 12.26
C PHE A 114 -2.14 1.79 12.94
N ASP A 115 -1.62 2.91 13.47
CA ASP A 115 -2.42 3.94 14.15
C ASP A 115 -3.53 4.54 13.27
N LEU A 116 -3.38 4.47 11.94
CA LEU A 116 -4.29 5.06 10.96
C LEU A 116 -5.03 4.01 10.12
N TYR A 117 -4.79 2.72 10.36
CA TYR A 117 -5.35 1.61 9.60
C TYR A 117 -6.88 1.59 9.62
N GLU A 118 -7.50 1.70 10.79
CA GLU A 118 -8.97 1.72 10.93
C GLU A 118 -9.61 2.97 10.30
N VAL A 119 -8.91 4.10 10.32
CA VAL A 119 -9.40 5.34 9.69
C VAL A 119 -9.52 5.16 8.18
N LEU A 120 -8.56 4.45 7.57
CA LEU A 120 -8.60 4.16 6.14
C LEU A 120 -9.74 3.19 5.76
N TRP A 121 -10.10 2.24 6.63
CA TRP A 121 -11.29 1.41 6.39
C TRP A 121 -12.55 2.27 6.31
N HIS A 122 -12.71 3.25 7.20
CA HIS A 122 -13.85 4.18 7.14
C HIS A 122 -13.85 5.07 5.90
N ASP A 123 -12.69 5.55 5.45
CA ASP A 123 -12.61 6.31 4.20
C ASP A 123 -12.96 5.44 2.99
N LEU A 124 -12.53 4.18 2.99
CA LEU A 124 -12.92 3.22 1.96
C LEU A 124 -14.44 2.95 1.97
N GLU A 125 -15.05 2.79 3.14
CA GLU A 125 -16.51 2.67 3.28
C GLU A 125 -17.21 3.88 2.66
N ARG A 126 -16.74 5.09 2.95
CA ARG A 126 -17.30 6.33 2.39
C ARG A 126 -17.16 6.43 0.87
N LEU A 127 -16.03 6.00 0.31
CA LEU A 127 -15.78 6.00 -1.14
C LEU A 127 -16.58 4.92 -1.88
N THR A 128 -17.14 3.94 -1.18
CA THR A 128 -17.84 2.79 -1.78
C THR A 128 -19.32 2.71 -1.40
N SER A 129 -19.84 3.77 -0.75
CA SER A 129 -21.25 3.97 -0.40
C SER A 129 -21.96 4.79 -1.46
#